data_AF-A0A928LGE5-F1
#
_entry.id   AF-A0A928LGE5-F1
#
_cell.length_a   1.000
_cell.length_b   1.000
_cell.length_c   1.000
_cell.angle_alpha   90.00
_cell.angle_beta   90.00
_cell.angle_gamma   90.00
#
_symmetry.space_group_name_H-M   'P 1'
#
loop_
_entity.id
_entity.type
_entity.pdbx_description
1 polymer ?
#
loop_
_entity_poly.entity_id
_entity_poly.type
_entity_poly.pdbx_seq_one_letter_code
_entity_poly.pdbx_strand_id
1 'polypeptide(L)'
;MKAEKIMKILVIILVAVIIGGISRMMYIRKNRDYFILDGPGMINTREGGLIGVSYSYGGGMEGESLYYSLAISQNGTNALFEYSNCQYNGADTVTATKEVSVEYFNNIRTICRQTECLLQAHNGKPSELQLLDAPTSHIVFTMLNGELISLHDNYDYHSSCNGLFGMITAEMQRILDNEILPEDIITTTEN
;
A
#
# COMPACT_ATOMS: atom_id res chain seq x y z
N MET A 1 -51.67 24.77 -29.91
CA MET A 1 -51.50 24.96 -28.45
C MET A 1 -51.27 23.66 -27.66
N LYS A 2 -51.95 22.53 -27.97
CA LYS A 2 -51.70 21.24 -27.27
C LYS A 2 -50.32 20.63 -27.57
N ALA A 3 -49.85 20.69 -28.82
CA ALA A 3 -48.58 20.09 -29.23
C ALA A 3 -47.35 20.75 -28.56
N GLU A 4 -47.37 22.07 -28.40
CA GLU A 4 -46.29 22.82 -27.76
C GLU A 4 -46.12 22.49 -26.27
N LYS A 5 -47.23 22.28 -25.56
CA LYS A 5 -47.21 21.86 -24.15
C LYS A 5 -46.68 20.42 -24.02
N ILE A 6 -47.04 19.53 -24.93
CA ILE A 6 -46.57 18.14 -24.93
C ILE A 6 -45.05 18.07 -25.19
N MET A 7 -44.54 18.88 -26.13
CA MET A 7 -43.11 18.90 -26.45
C MET A 7 -42.27 19.39 -25.26
N LYS A 8 -42.72 20.43 -24.53
CA LYS A 8 -42.03 20.92 -23.33
C LYS A 8 -41.97 19.89 -22.21
N ILE A 9 -43.04 19.11 -22.01
CA ILE A 9 -43.07 18.05 -20.98
C ILE A 9 -42.08 16.93 -21.34
N LEU A 10 -42.02 16.53 -22.61
CA LEU A 10 -41.07 15.51 -23.08
C LEU A 10 -39.61 15.91 -22.88
N VAL A 11 -39.27 17.18 -23.13
CA VAL A 11 -37.90 17.69 -22.93
C VAL A 11 -37.50 17.65 -21.46
N ILE A 12 -38.40 18.01 -20.53
CA ILE A 12 -38.12 17.98 -19.09
C ILE A 12 -37.87 16.55 -18.61
N ILE A 13 -38.68 15.58 -19.07
CA ILE A 13 -38.51 14.16 -18.72
C ILE A 13 -37.17 13.64 -19.23
N LEU A 14 -36.78 13.99 -20.47
CA LEU A 14 -35.51 13.56 -21.06
C LEU A 14 -34.31 14.08 -20.25
N VAL A 15 -34.33 15.36 -19.86
CA VAL A 15 -33.27 15.97 -19.05
C VAL A 15 -33.18 15.32 -17.67
N ALA A 16 -34.31 15.03 -17.03
CA ALA A 16 -34.33 14.35 -15.73
C ALA A 16 -33.73 12.94 -15.79
N VAL A 17 -33.99 12.18 -16.87
CA VAL A 17 -33.42 10.84 -17.08
C VAL A 17 -31.91 10.90 -17.30
N ILE A 18 -31.43 11.88 -18.07
CA ILE A 18 -29.99 12.08 -18.31
C ILE A 18 -29.26 12.44 -17.02
N ILE A 19 -29.78 13.40 -16.23
CA ILE A 19 -29.19 13.79 -14.95
C ILE A 19 -29.19 12.63 -13.96
N GLY A 20 -30.30 11.88 -13.87
CA GLY A 20 -30.40 10.68 -13.02
C GLY A 20 -29.41 9.58 -13.45
N GLY A 21 -29.26 9.35 -14.76
CA GLY A 21 -28.32 8.39 -15.32
C GLY A 21 -26.86 8.74 -15.04
N ILE A 22 -26.46 10.01 -15.26
CA ILE A 22 -25.11 10.49 -14.97
C ILE A 22 -24.83 10.44 -13.47
N SER A 23 -25.79 10.85 -12.64
CA SER A 23 -25.65 10.80 -11.17
C SER A 23 -25.49 9.37 -10.67
N ARG A 24 -26.27 8.43 -11.21
CA ARG A 24 -26.16 7.00 -10.86
C ARG A 24 -24.86 6.39 -11.38
N MET A 25 -24.38 6.79 -12.56
CA MET A 25 -23.11 6.30 -13.11
C MET A 25 -21.92 6.86 -12.31
N MET A 26 -21.94 8.13 -11.91
CA MET A 26 -20.93 8.72 -11.01
C MET A 26 -20.98 8.09 -9.60
N TYR A 27 -22.18 7.81 -9.08
CA TYR A 27 -22.35 7.13 -7.79
C TYR A 27 -21.82 5.69 -7.84
N ILE A 28 -22.16 4.92 -8.89
CA ILE A 28 -21.68 3.54 -9.06
C ILE A 28 -20.16 3.50 -9.30
N ARG A 29 -19.61 4.45 -10.06
CA ARG A 29 -18.17 4.54 -10.33
C ARG A 29 -17.36 4.98 -9.10
N LYS A 30 -17.99 5.72 -8.16
CA LYS A 30 -17.40 6.09 -6.87
C LYS A 30 -17.52 4.99 -5.81
N ASN A 31 -18.52 4.10 -5.92
CA ASN A 31 -18.83 3.09 -4.89
C ASN A 31 -18.46 1.65 -5.24
N ARG A 32 -17.92 1.34 -6.42
CA ARG A 32 -17.57 -0.04 -6.76
C ARG A 32 -16.26 -0.54 -6.14
N ASP A 33 -15.38 0.33 -5.66
CA ASP A 33 -14.01 -0.11 -5.34
C ASP A 33 -13.53 0.12 -3.89
N TYR A 34 -14.25 0.83 -2.99
CA TYR A 34 -13.56 1.42 -1.83
C TYR A 34 -14.19 1.38 -0.45
N PHE A 35 -15.17 0.52 -0.14
CA PHE A 35 -15.77 0.53 1.20
C PHE A 35 -15.99 -0.86 1.78
N ILE A 36 -15.17 -1.24 2.77
CA ILE A 36 -15.58 -2.19 3.80
C ILE A 36 -16.40 -1.38 4.82
N LEU A 37 -17.70 -1.69 4.93
CA LEU A 37 -18.61 -1.04 5.87
C LEU A 37 -18.32 -1.51 7.30
N ASP A 38 -17.39 -0.86 7.99
CA ASP A 38 -17.30 -0.94 9.45
C ASP A 38 -18.08 0.20 10.09
N GLY A 39 -19.37 -0.06 10.33
CA GLY A 39 -20.24 0.81 11.13
C GLY A 39 -20.83 2.04 10.41
N PRO A 40 -21.86 2.66 11.02
CA PRO A 40 -22.58 3.77 10.42
C PRO A 40 -21.72 5.04 10.36
N GLY A 41 -21.27 5.39 9.15
CA GLY A 41 -20.68 6.70 8.85
C GLY A 41 -19.17 6.71 8.56
N MET A 42 -18.47 5.58 8.60
CA MET A 42 -17.05 5.53 8.25
C MET A 42 -16.82 5.09 6.80
N ILE A 43 -16.23 5.99 6.02
CA ILE A 43 -15.70 5.76 4.67
C ILE A 43 -14.35 5.06 4.86
N ASN A 44 -14.33 3.72 4.85
CA ASN A 44 -13.12 2.95 5.06
C ASN A 44 -12.39 2.77 3.73
N THR A 45 -11.40 3.62 3.44
CA THR A 45 -10.58 3.49 2.23
C THR A 45 -9.76 2.19 2.29
N ARG A 46 -9.28 1.67 1.16
CA ARG A 46 -8.51 0.42 1.14
C ARG A 46 -7.31 0.48 2.09
N GLU A 47 -6.66 1.63 2.20
CA GLU A 47 -5.56 1.89 3.14
C GLU A 47 -5.99 1.80 4.62
N GLY A 48 -7.26 2.04 4.93
CA GLY A 48 -7.83 1.82 6.27
C GLY A 48 -7.83 0.35 6.66
N GLY A 49 -7.91 -0.55 5.68
CA GLY A 49 -7.72 -1.99 5.86
C GLY A 49 -6.26 -2.45 5.90
N LEU A 50 -5.28 -1.57 5.71
CA LEU A 50 -3.86 -1.95 5.79
C LEU A 50 -3.50 -2.27 7.25
N ILE A 51 -2.95 -3.45 7.51
CA ILE A 51 -2.51 -3.88 8.86
C ILE A 51 -1.03 -4.26 8.94
N GLY A 52 -0.37 -4.43 7.80
CA GLY A 52 1.05 -4.70 7.75
C GLY A 52 1.66 -4.24 6.44
N VAL A 53 2.94 -3.88 6.50
CA VAL A 53 3.76 -3.61 5.33
C VAL A 53 5.14 -4.20 5.57
N SER A 54 5.66 -4.92 4.59
CA SER A 54 7.06 -5.33 4.58
C SER A 54 7.73 -4.85 3.30
N TYR A 55 9.00 -4.49 3.44
CA TYR A 55 9.91 -4.21 2.35
C TYR A 55 11.04 -5.22 2.43
N SER A 56 11.39 -5.82 1.30
CA SER A 56 12.62 -6.58 1.17
C SER A 56 13.40 -6.10 -0.03
N TYR A 57 14.71 -6.16 0.07
CA TYR A 57 15.63 -5.97 -1.03
C TYR A 57 16.65 -7.08 -0.96
N GLY A 58 17.00 -7.63 -2.12
CA GLY A 58 18.06 -8.61 -2.21
C GLY A 58 18.03 -9.37 -3.52
N GLY A 59 18.95 -10.30 -3.64
CA GLY A 59 19.21 -11.06 -4.86
C GLY A 59 20.47 -10.61 -5.57
N GLY A 60 20.74 -11.20 -6.74
CA GLY A 60 22.00 -11.03 -7.46
C GLY A 60 23.17 -11.82 -6.84
N MET A 61 24.33 -11.79 -7.51
CA MET A 61 25.49 -12.61 -7.14
C MET A 61 26.17 -12.18 -5.82
N GLU A 62 26.01 -10.94 -5.39
CA GLU A 62 26.71 -10.39 -4.21
C GLU A 62 26.02 -10.71 -2.88
N GLY A 63 24.74 -11.10 -2.91
CA GLY A 63 24.06 -11.70 -1.75
C GLY A 63 23.68 -10.73 -0.62
N GLU A 64 23.68 -9.42 -0.86
CA GLU A 64 23.12 -8.47 0.09
C GLU A 64 21.61 -8.71 0.24
N SER A 65 21.12 -8.64 1.48
CA SER A 65 19.69 -8.65 1.76
C SER A 65 19.33 -7.67 2.88
N LEU A 66 18.24 -6.95 2.66
CA LEU A 66 17.69 -5.97 3.57
C LEU A 66 16.19 -6.23 3.73
N TYR A 67 15.70 -6.16 4.95
CA TYR A 67 14.30 -6.39 5.28
C TYR A 67 13.83 -5.39 6.32
N TYR A 68 12.67 -4.81 6.06
CA TYR A 68 11.87 -4.05 7.02
C TYR A 68 10.47 -4.64 7.09
N SER A 69 9.89 -4.69 8.28
CA SER A 69 8.48 -4.99 8.48
C SER A 69 7.89 -4.06 9.50
N LEU A 70 6.67 -3.60 9.25
CA LEU A 70 5.88 -2.87 10.22
C LEU A 70 4.45 -3.41 10.20
N ALA A 71 3.98 -3.88 11.35
CA ALA A 71 2.63 -4.39 11.51
C ALA A 71 1.94 -3.70 12.68
N ILE A 72 0.66 -3.37 12.53
CA ILE A 72 -0.14 -2.82 13.61
C ILE A 72 -0.91 -3.95 14.31
N SER A 73 -1.04 -3.87 15.63
CA SER A 73 -1.90 -4.77 16.39
C SER A 73 -3.36 -4.64 15.96
N GLN A 74 -4.16 -5.70 16.12
CA GLN A 74 -5.58 -5.70 15.71
C GLN A 74 -6.42 -4.61 16.38
N ASN A 75 -6.04 -4.18 17.59
CA ASN A 75 -6.68 -3.09 18.33
C ASN A 75 -6.14 -1.69 17.95
N GLY A 76 -5.14 -1.62 17.06
CA GLY A 76 -4.59 -0.37 16.55
C GLY A 76 -3.77 0.44 17.55
N THR A 77 -3.40 -0.15 18.70
CA THR A 77 -2.74 0.59 19.78
C THR A 77 -1.23 0.63 19.65
N ASN A 78 -0.62 -0.42 19.10
CA ASN A 78 0.81 -0.60 19.05
C ASN A 78 1.23 -1.05 17.64
N ALA A 79 2.45 -0.72 17.23
CA ALA A 79 3.05 -1.24 16.00
C ALA A 79 4.31 -2.03 16.32
N LEU A 80 4.49 -3.18 15.70
CA LEU A 80 5.70 -3.98 15.78
C LEU A 80 6.56 -3.71 14.54
N PHE A 81 7.78 -3.25 14.76
CA PHE A 81 8.78 -3.06 13.73
C PHE A 81 9.82 -4.17 13.79
N GLU A 82 10.16 -4.73 12.64
CA GLU A 82 11.23 -5.72 12.48
C GLU A 82 12.20 -5.26 11.40
N TYR A 83 13.47 -5.54 11.64
CA TYR A 83 14.57 -5.20 10.75
C TYR A 83 15.52 -6.40 10.63
N SER A 84 16.01 -6.65 9.41
CA SER A 84 17.11 -7.56 9.17
C SER A 84 17.99 -7.04 8.04
N ASN A 85 19.30 -7.18 8.18
CA ASN A 85 20.28 -6.79 7.17
C ASN A 85 21.47 -7.76 7.17
N CYS A 86 21.78 -8.28 5.99
CA CYS A 86 22.97 -9.08 5.72
C CYS A 86 23.69 -8.45 4.52
N GLN A 87 24.92 -7.97 4.74
CA GLN A 87 25.64 -7.17 3.75
C GLN A 87 26.09 -7.97 2.53
N TYR A 88 26.38 -9.25 2.70
CA TYR A 88 26.77 -10.18 1.64
C TYR A 88 26.58 -11.62 2.14
N ASN A 89 26.54 -12.59 1.22
CA ASN A 89 26.41 -14.00 1.58
C ASN A 89 27.54 -14.47 2.51
N GLY A 90 27.20 -14.96 3.70
CA GLY A 90 28.14 -15.40 4.72
C GLY A 90 28.68 -14.28 5.62
N ALA A 91 28.15 -13.07 5.53
CA ALA A 91 28.32 -12.04 6.55
C ALA A 91 27.49 -12.36 7.81
N ASP A 92 27.79 -11.67 8.89
CA ASP A 92 26.87 -11.64 10.04
C ASP A 92 25.56 -10.95 9.64
N THR A 93 24.45 -11.53 10.08
CA THR A 93 23.12 -10.92 9.92
C THR A 93 22.81 -10.07 11.15
N VAL A 94 22.45 -8.82 10.90
CA VAL A 94 22.02 -7.85 11.91
C VAL A 94 20.50 -7.83 11.93
N THR A 95 19.90 -8.03 13.10
CA THR A 95 18.43 -8.03 13.26
C THR A 95 18.00 -7.16 14.43
N ALA A 96 16.79 -6.62 14.36
CA ALA A 96 16.15 -5.94 15.48
C ALA A 96 14.62 -6.14 15.43
N THR A 97 14.00 -6.19 16.60
CA THR A 97 12.53 -6.25 16.73
C THR A 97 12.12 -5.35 17.88
N LYS A 98 11.21 -4.40 17.63
CA LYS A 98 10.79 -3.43 18.63
C LYS A 98 9.36 -2.98 18.44
N GLU A 99 8.67 -2.76 19.56
CA GLU A 99 7.40 -2.05 19.55
C GLU A 99 7.63 -0.54 19.39
N VAL A 100 6.99 0.05 18.39
CA VAL A 100 7.16 1.45 17.99
C VAL A 100 5.82 2.18 17.95
N SER A 101 5.88 3.51 17.84
CA SER A 101 4.69 4.35 17.73
C SER A 101 3.85 3.98 16.51
N VAL A 102 2.52 3.91 16.70
CA VAL A 102 1.54 3.73 15.60
C VAL A 102 1.58 4.88 14.59
N GLU A 103 2.15 6.03 14.96
CA GLU A 103 2.33 7.16 14.05
C GLU A 103 3.12 6.78 12.79
N TYR A 104 4.19 5.99 12.92
CA TYR A 104 4.97 5.50 11.78
C TYR A 104 4.10 4.71 10.79
N PHE A 105 3.23 3.84 11.31
CA PHE A 105 2.30 3.08 10.49
C PHE A 105 1.24 3.98 9.81
N ASN A 106 0.76 5.00 10.52
CA ASN A 106 -0.17 5.98 9.95
C ASN A 106 0.47 6.85 8.85
N ASN A 107 1.77 7.14 8.96
CA ASN A 107 2.52 7.81 7.90
C ASN A 107 2.60 6.93 6.65
N ILE A 108 2.87 5.63 6.80
CA ILE A 108 2.85 4.68 5.67
C ILE A 108 1.46 4.63 5.03
N ARG A 109 0.37 4.55 5.82
CA ARG A 109 -1.00 4.66 5.28
C ARG A 109 -1.22 5.95 4.50
N THR A 110 -0.65 7.06 4.96
CA THR A 110 -0.74 8.35 4.28
C THR A 110 0.02 8.35 2.97
N ILE A 111 1.23 7.77 2.92
CA ILE A 111 2.00 7.56 1.69
C ILE A 111 1.20 6.73 0.68
N CYS A 112 0.64 5.59 1.11
CA CYS A 112 -0.19 4.74 0.25
C CYS A 112 -1.42 5.48 -0.31
N ARG A 113 -2.05 6.33 0.51
CA ARG A 113 -3.21 7.14 0.09
C ARG A 113 -2.81 8.21 -0.94
N GLN A 114 -1.67 8.86 -0.74
CA GLN A 114 -1.19 9.93 -1.64
C GLN A 114 -0.74 9.39 -3.01
N THR A 115 -0.18 8.18 -3.02
CA THR A 115 0.30 7.51 -4.24
C THR A 115 -0.81 6.73 -4.96
N GLU A 116 -1.95 6.50 -4.30
CA GLU A 116 -3.04 5.65 -4.80
C GLU A 116 -2.56 4.24 -5.22
N CYS A 117 -1.40 3.80 -4.70
CA CYS A 117 -0.69 2.64 -5.23
C CYS A 117 -1.45 1.33 -4.98
N LEU A 118 -2.10 1.19 -3.82
CA LEU A 118 -2.89 0.02 -3.45
C LEU A 118 -4.11 -0.17 -4.36
N LEU A 119 -4.59 0.93 -4.96
CA LEU A 119 -5.73 0.90 -5.88
C LEU A 119 -5.30 0.40 -7.27
N GLN A 120 -4.09 0.79 -7.70
CA GLN A 120 -3.55 0.43 -9.02
C GLN A 120 -2.88 -0.95 -9.02
N ALA A 121 -2.27 -1.34 -7.90
CA ALA A 121 -1.61 -2.65 -7.70
C ALA A 121 -2.54 -3.84 -7.98
N HIS A 122 -3.82 -3.69 -7.63
CA HIS A 122 -4.83 -4.72 -7.86
C HIS A 122 -5.24 -4.87 -9.34
N ASN A 123 -5.02 -3.81 -10.15
CA ASN A 123 -5.46 -3.73 -11.54
C ASN A 123 -4.32 -3.90 -12.56
N GLY A 124 -3.06 -3.80 -12.12
CA GLY A 124 -1.89 -3.94 -12.97
C GLY A 124 -1.57 -5.41 -13.23
N LYS A 125 -1.44 -5.79 -14.51
CA LYS A 125 -0.71 -7.01 -14.88
C LYS A 125 0.79 -6.70 -14.70
N PRO A 126 1.57 -7.54 -14.00
CA PRO A 126 3.01 -7.37 -13.95
C PRO A 126 3.59 -7.37 -15.38
N SER A 127 4.60 -6.53 -15.61
CA SER A 127 5.38 -6.55 -16.86
C SER A 127 6.02 -7.93 -17.05
N GLU A 128 6.09 -8.42 -18.28
CA GLU A 128 6.68 -9.73 -18.60
C GLU A 128 8.21 -9.74 -18.49
N LEU A 129 8.85 -8.59 -18.26
CA LEU A 129 10.29 -8.45 -18.13
C LEU A 129 10.72 -8.51 -16.66
N GLN A 130 11.06 -9.70 -16.19
CA GLN A 130 11.82 -9.90 -14.95
C GLN A 130 13.31 -9.97 -15.27
N LEU A 131 14.12 -9.11 -14.66
CA LEU A 131 15.57 -9.29 -14.63
C LEU A 131 15.90 -10.31 -13.52
N LEU A 132 16.12 -11.57 -13.90
CA LEU A 132 16.32 -12.68 -12.95
C LEU A 132 17.63 -12.59 -12.15
N ASP A 133 18.61 -11.81 -12.63
CA ASP A 133 19.96 -11.73 -12.06
C ASP A 133 20.26 -10.40 -11.35
N ALA A 134 19.33 -9.45 -11.35
CA ALA A 134 19.49 -8.17 -10.66
C ALA A 134 18.90 -8.25 -9.25
N PRO A 135 19.46 -7.52 -8.26
CA PRO A 135 18.78 -7.35 -7.00
C PRO A 135 17.44 -6.65 -7.24
N THR A 136 16.40 -7.12 -6.56
CA THR A 136 15.05 -6.59 -6.70
C THR A 136 14.53 -6.17 -5.34
N SER A 137 13.86 -5.02 -5.31
CA SER A 137 13.10 -4.60 -4.15
C SER A 137 11.66 -5.08 -4.26
N HIS A 138 11.08 -5.46 -3.14
CA HIS A 138 9.73 -5.94 -3.02
C HIS A 138 9.03 -5.27 -1.85
N ILE A 139 7.75 -4.92 -2.03
CA ILE A 139 6.87 -4.48 -0.95
C ILE A 139 5.67 -5.40 -0.90
N VAL A 140 5.34 -5.91 0.29
CA VAL A 140 4.10 -6.62 0.56
C VAL A 140 3.25 -5.80 1.50
N PHE A 141 2.00 -5.58 1.12
CA PHE A 141 0.98 -5.03 1.99
C PHE A 141 0.06 -6.14 2.47
N THR A 142 -0.13 -6.20 3.78
CA THR A 142 -1.06 -7.13 4.44
C THR A 142 -2.32 -6.39 4.83
N MET A 143 -3.46 -6.86 4.33
CA MET A 143 -4.76 -6.27 4.56
C MET A 143 -5.52 -6.99 5.68
N LEU A 144 -6.46 -6.31 6.34
CA LEU A 144 -7.25 -6.82 7.47
C LEU A 144 -8.09 -8.05 7.09
N ASN A 145 -8.50 -8.13 5.83
CA ASN A 145 -9.22 -9.28 5.27
C ASN A 145 -8.30 -10.47 4.93
N GLY A 146 -7.00 -10.38 5.21
CA GLY A 146 -6.00 -11.40 4.88
C GLY A 146 -5.47 -11.34 3.44
N GLU A 147 -5.92 -10.38 2.62
CA GLU A 147 -5.37 -10.17 1.27
C GLU A 147 -3.91 -9.69 1.37
N LEU A 148 -3.06 -10.23 0.50
CA LEU A 148 -1.68 -9.79 0.31
C LEU A 148 -1.55 -9.09 -1.04
N ILE A 149 -1.02 -7.87 -1.03
CA ILE A 149 -0.75 -7.09 -2.24
C ILE A 149 0.76 -6.94 -2.37
N SER A 150 1.32 -7.49 -3.44
CA SER A 150 2.77 -7.55 -3.67
C SER A 150 3.19 -6.63 -4.82
N LEU A 151 4.22 -5.83 -4.59
CA LEU A 151 4.83 -4.94 -5.58
C LEU A 151 6.34 -5.22 -5.68
N HIS A 152 6.89 -5.33 -6.89
CA HIS A 152 8.33 -5.47 -7.17
C HIS A 152 8.81 -4.31 -8.03
N ASP A 153 9.91 -3.67 -7.63
CA ASP A 153 10.47 -2.49 -8.31
C ASP A 153 10.90 -2.71 -9.77
N ASN A 154 11.11 -3.96 -10.16
CA ASN A 154 11.46 -4.36 -11.53
C ASN A 154 10.27 -4.40 -12.49
N TYR A 155 9.05 -4.13 -12.04
CA TYR A 155 7.88 -3.99 -12.90
C TYR A 155 7.53 -2.53 -13.20
N ASP A 156 7.06 -2.30 -14.42
CA ASP A 156 6.44 -1.02 -14.78
C ASP A 156 5.11 -0.86 -14.03
N TYR A 157 5.13 0.01 -13.03
CA TYR A 157 3.92 0.44 -12.35
C TYR A 157 3.27 1.65 -13.01
N HIS A 158 1.99 1.83 -12.69
CA HIS A 158 1.30 3.09 -12.96
C HIS A 158 2.09 4.26 -12.35
N SER A 159 2.16 5.39 -13.04
CA SER A 159 2.96 6.56 -12.64
C SER A 159 2.59 7.14 -11.26
N SER A 160 1.41 6.81 -10.74
CA SER A 160 0.99 7.16 -9.38
C SER A 160 1.80 6.43 -8.29
N CYS A 161 2.37 5.26 -8.59
CA CYS A 161 3.26 4.53 -7.70
C CYS A 161 4.72 5.06 -7.72
N ASN A 162 5.00 6.11 -8.51
CA ASN A 162 6.36 6.65 -8.61
C ASN A 162 6.87 7.12 -7.25
N GLY A 163 8.04 6.63 -6.86
CA GLY A 163 8.67 6.96 -5.59
C GLY A 163 8.09 6.24 -4.37
N LEU A 164 7.08 5.37 -4.53
CA LEU A 164 6.48 4.60 -3.42
C LEU A 164 7.54 3.84 -2.62
N PHE A 165 8.40 3.10 -3.32
CA PHE A 165 9.47 2.33 -2.70
C PHE A 165 10.37 3.21 -1.85
N GLY A 166 10.86 4.32 -2.41
CA GLY A 166 11.72 5.27 -1.69
C GLY A 166 11.02 5.94 -0.50
N MET A 167 9.73 6.24 -0.61
CA MET A 167 8.97 6.85 0.50
C MET A 167 8.74 5.86 1.64
N ILE A 168 8.39 4.61 1.34
CA ILE A 168 8.20 3.56 2.35
C ILE A 168 9.53 3.23 3.02
N THR A 169 10.60 3.02 2.24
CA THR A 169 11.92 2.72 2.83
C THR A 169 12.46 3.88 3.65
N ALA A 170 12.26 5.13 3.24
CA ALA A 170 12.64 6.29 4.03
C ALA A 170 11.90 6.35 5.38
N GLU A 171 10.60 6.03 5.40
CA GLU A 171 9.84 5.99 6.65
C GLU A 171 10.28 4.83 7.55
N MET A 172 10.59 3.65 6.99
CA MET A 172 11.14 2.52 7.76
C MET A 172 12.54 2.82 8.30
N GLN A 173 13.40 3.44 7.51
CA GLN A 173 14.73 3.88 7.95
C GLN A 173 14.62 4.90 9.08
N ARG A 174 13.65 5.81 9.01
CA ARG A 174 13.37 6.76 10.09
C ARG A 174 13.02 6.07 11.41
N ILE A 175 12.34 4.92 11.37
CA ILE A 175 12.08 4.10 12.58
C ILE A 175 13.40 3.56 13.11
N LEU A 176 14.22 2.95 12.24
CA LEU A 176 15.50 2.38 12.61
C LEU A 176 16.41 3.45 13.26
N ASP A 177 16.48 4.65 12.70
CA ASP A 177 17.36 5.71 13.18
C ASP A 177 16.91 6.36 14.50
N ASN A 178 15.60 6.40 14.78
CA ASN A 178 15.05 7.13 15.94
C ASN A 178 14.60 6.23 17.09
N GLU A 179 14.11 5.02 16.79
CA GLU A 179 13.52 4.13 17.79
C GLU A 179 14.43 2.97 18.16
N ILE A 180 15.25 2.47 17.25
CA ILE A 180 16.09 1.29 17.50
C ILE A 180 17.41 1.73 18.12
N LEU A 181 17.65 1.27 19.34
CA LEU A 181 18.88 1.55 20.06
C LEU A 181 19.92 0.46 19.75
N PRO A 182 21.22 0.72 19.93
CA PRO A 182 22.27 -0.28 19.69
C PRO A 182 22.06 -1.58 20.47
N GLU A 183 21.47 -1.53 21.66
CA GLU A 183 21.13 -2.70 22.49
C GLU A 183 19.97 -3.55 21.96
N ASP A 184 19.12 -3.00 21.09
CA ASP A 184 18.01 -3.72 20.46
C ASP A 184 18.50 -4.58 19.28
N ILE A 185 19.77 -4.41 18.88
CA ILE A 185 20.38 -5.06 17.73
C ILE A 185 21.03 -6.38 18.14
N ILE A 186 20.64 -7.45 17.45
CA ILE A 186 21.21 -8.79 17.59
C ILE A 186 22.02 -9.09 16.34
N THR A 187 23.26 -9.52 16.53
CA THR A 187 24.15 -9.99 15.46
C THR A 187 24.25 -11.50 15.53
N THR A 188 23.89 -12.19 14.45
CA THR A 188 23.99 -13.64 14.33
C THR A 188 24.95 -14.01 13.20
N THR A 189 25.94 -14.85 13.51
CA THR A 189 26.85 -15.43 12.51
C THR A 189 26.21 -16.67 11.89
N GLU A 190 25.97 -16.64 10.57
CA GLU A 190 25.62 -17.84 9.82
C GLU A 190 26.91 -18.68 9.62
N ASN A 191 26.99 -19.83 10.28
CA ASN A 191 28.07 -20.82 10.13
C ASN A 191 27.78 -21.82 9.01
#